data_AF-A0A151QT52-F1
#
_entry.id   AF-A0A151QT52-F1
#
_cell.length_a   1.000
_cell.length_b   1.000
_cell.length_c   1.000
_cell.angle_alpha   90.00
_cell.angle_beta   90.00
_cell.angle_gamma   90.00
#
_symmetry.space_group_name_H-M   'P 1'
#
loop_
_entity.id
_entity.type
_entity.pdbx_description
1 polymer ?
#
loop_
_entity_poly.entity_id
_entity_poly.type
_entity_poly.pdbx_seq_one_letter_code
_entity_poly.pdbx_strand_id
1 'polypeptide(L)'
;MLMEEPTCEEEFLAFTDLYRVSPYYQFAHFTANQAILEAYEEEEERNNKALHVIDFDVSYGFQWPSLIQSLSEKATSGNRISLRITGFGNNMKELQETEARLVSFSKGFGNHLVFEFQGLLRGSSRVINLRKRKNETVAVNLVSYLNTLSGSMKVSDTLGFVHSLSPSIVVLVKQEGSRSLKTFLSRFTESLHYFAAMFDSLDDCLPLESTERLRIEKKLLGKEIKSMLNYDMEGVDCPKYERMETWKARMENHGFVGRKISSKCVIQAKLLLKMRTHYYPLQFEEEGGGGFRVSERDEGRVISLGWQNRYLLSVSAWQSL
;
A
#
# COMPACT_ATOMS: atom_id res chain seq x y z
N MET A 1 -20.96 22.80 10.09
CA MET A 1 -19.56 22.97 10.49
C MET A 1 -18.71 22.28 9.43
N LEU A 2 -18.09 23.05 8.54
CA LEU A 2 -17.14 22.49 7.55
C LEU A 2 -15.95 21.96 8.36
N MET A 3 -15.62 20.68 8.23
CA MET A 3 -14.45 20.13 8.90
C MET A 3 -13.19 20.86 8.37
N GLU A 4 -12.48 21.52 9.27
CA GLU A 4 -11.17 22.10 9.01
C GLU A 4 -10.23 21.01 8.46
N GLU A 5 -9.39 21.38 7.50
CA GLU A 5 -8.38 20.43 7.02
C GLU A 5 -7.38 20.12 8.13
N PRO A 6 -7.03 18.84 8.32
CA PRO A 6 -6.05 18.44 9.32
C PRO A 6 -4.67 19.03 9.00
N THR A 7 -3.88 19.32 10.03
CA THR A 7 -2.47 19.66 9.84
C THR A 7 -1.65 18.41 9.48
N CYS A 8 -0.45 18.57 8.91
CA CYS A 8 0.41 17.43 8.60
C CYS A 8 0.72 16.55 9.83
N GLU A 9 0.84 17.17 11.02
CA GLU A 9 1.06 16.46 12.27
C GLU A 9 -0.17 15.65 12.69
N GLU A 10 -1.38 16.23 12.55
CA GLU A 10 -2.63 15.53 12.84
C GLU A 10 -2.86 14.35 11.88
N GLU A 11 -2.52 14.51 10.60
CA GLU A 11 -2.56 13.42 9.60
C GLU A 11 -1.59 12.30 9.95
N PHE A 12 -0.35 12.65 10.31
CA PHE A 12 0.66 11.68 10.72
C PHE A 12 0.22 10.89 11.95
N LEU A 13 -0.33 11.56 12.97
CA LEU A 13 -0.83 10.92 14.17
C LEU A 13 -2.03 10.02 13.88
N ALA A 14 -3.00 10.49 13.08
CA ALA A 14 -4.16 9.69 12.69
C ALA A 14 -3.76 8.44 11.88
N PHE A 15 -2.82 8.58 10.95
CA PHE A 15 -2.26 7.47 10.20
C PHE A 15 -1.56 6.47 11.14
N THR A 16 -0.74 6.98 12.06
CA THR A 16 -0.02 6.14 13.04
C THR A 16 -0.99 5.37 13.93
N ASP A 17 -2.06 6.01 14.39
CA ASP A 17 -3.10 5.35 15.18
C ASP A 17 -3.80 4.26 14.36
N LEU A 18 -4.24 4.56 13.12
CA LEU A 18 -4.90 3.56 12.29
C LEU A 18 -3.97 2.37 12.01
N TYR A 19 -2.70 2.62 11.70
CA TYR A 19 -1.69 1.57 11.50
C TYR A 19 -1.51 0.69 12.74
N ARG A 20 -1.62 1.29 13.93
CA ARG A 20 -1.46 0.62 15.21
C ARG A 20 -2.69 -0.18 15.62
N VAL A 21 -3.91 0.25 15.31
CA VAL A 21 -5.14 -0.37 15.83
C VAL A 21 -5.85 -1.26 14.80
N SER A 22 -5.63 -1.01 13.51
CA SER A 22 -6.30 -1.72 12.41
C SER A 22 -5.30 -2.51 11.56
N PRO A 23 -5.66 -3.68 11.04
CA PRO A 23 -4.84 -4.42 10.08
C PRO A 23 -4.79 -3.75 8.69
N TYR A 24 -5.58 -2.70 8.43
CA TYR A 24 -5.77 -2.08 7.11
C TYR A 24 -4.46 -1.84 6.35
N TYR A 25 -3.57 -0.99 6.88
CA TYR A 25 -2.30 -0.68 6.21
C TYR A 25 -1.26 -1.81 6.35
N GLN A 26 -1.25 -2.51 7.48
CA GLN A 26 -0.32 -3.61 7.71
C GLN A 26 -0.54 -4.76 6.72
N PHE A 27 -1.81 -5.07 6.41
CA PHE A 27 -2.17 -6.06 5.41
C PHE A 27 -1.60 -5.69 4.04
N ALA A 28 -1.81 -4.44 3.60
CA ALA A 28 -1.26 -3.92 2.36
C ALA A 28 0.27 -4.04 2.31
N HIS A 29 0.94 -3.49 3.33
CA HIS A 29 2.39 -3.41 3.39
C HIS A 29 3.06 -4.78 3.50
N PHE A 30 2.56 -5.67 4.37
CA PHE A 30 3.17 -6.98 4.58
C PHE A 30 2.99 -7.87 3.36
N THR A 31 1.78 -7.91 2.79
CA THR A 31 1.51 -8.68 1.57
C THR A 31 2.37 -8.17 0.40
N ALA A 32 2.51 -6.84 0.26
CA ALA A 32 3.37 -6.25 -0.77
C ALA A 32 4.85 -6.59 -0.57
N ASN A 33 5.35 -6.45 0.66
CA ASN A 33 6.74 -6.74 0.99
C ASN A 33 7.07 -8.23 0.80
N GLN A 34 6.15 -9.14 1.11
CA GLN A 34 6.34 -10.56 0.87
C GLN A 34 6.44 -10.88 -0.62
N ALA A 35 5.59 -10.27 -1.45
CA ALA A 35 5.68 -10.43 -2.91
C ALA A 35 7.00 -9.84 -3.47
N ILE A 36 7.44 -8.69 -2.97
CA ILE A 36 8.73 -8.06 -3.34
C ILE A 36 9.90 -8.95 -2.93
N LEU A 37 9.87 -9.50 -1.72
CA LEU A 37 10.91 -10.39 -1.20
C LEU A 37 11.03 -11.66 -2.05
N GLU A 38 9.91 -12.27 -2.43
CA GLU A 38 9.91 -13.45 -3.30
C GLU A 38 10.45 -13.15 -4.69
N ALA A 39 10.06 -12.02 -5.29
CA ALA A 39 10.64 -11.60 -6.55
C ALA A 39 12.16 -11.43 -6.44
N TYR A 40 12.66 -10.85 -5.34
CA TYR A 40 14.10 -10.77 -5.08
C TYR A 40 14.76 -12.15 -4.95
N GLU A 41 14.14 -13.10 -4.24
CA GLU A 41 14.65 -14.48 -4.11
C GLU A 41 14.70 -15.23 -5.45
N GLU A 42 13.71 -15.05 -6.32
CA GLU A 42 13.67 -15.69 -7.64
C GLU A 42 14.75 -15.21 -8.60
N GLU A 43 15.31 -14.04 -8.33
CA GLU A 43 16.41 -13.46 -9.11
C GLU A 43 17.77 -13.62 -8.41
N GLU A 44 17.86 -14.43 -7.36
CA GLU A 44 19.04 -14.51 -6.48
C GLU A 44 20.37 -14.73 -7.22
N GLU A 45 20.35 -15.48 -8.32
CA GLU A 45 21.52 -15.78 -9.17
C GLU A 45 21.95 -14.61 -10.08
N ARG A 46 21.05 -13.66 -10.36
CA ARG A 46 21.26 -12.58 -11.33
C ARG A 46 21.15 -11.16 -10.77
N ASN A 47 20.62 -11.01 -9.57
CA ASN A 47 20.32 -9.70 -8.98
C ASN A 47 21.49 -9.08 -8.19
N ASN A 48 22.68 -9.72 -8.20
CA ASN A 48 23.87 -9.23 -7.53
C ASN A 48 23.63 -8.83 -6.06
N LYS A 49 22.68 -9.51 -5.39
CA LYS A 49 22.21 -9.22 -4.03
C LYS A 49 21.72 -7.78 -3.83
N ALA A 50 21.27 -7.14 -4.90
CA ALA A 50 20.76 -5.78 -4.90
C ALA A 50 19.26 -5.76 -5.21
N LEU A 51 18.50 -5.13 -4.32
CA LEU A 51 17.09 -4.80 -4.51
C LEU A 51 16.93 -3.29 -4.59
N HIS A 52 16.26 -2.82 -5.64
CA HIS A 52 15.83 -1.44 -5.79
C HIS A 52 14.31 -1.38 -5.80
N VAL A 53 13.76 -0.76 -4.76
CA VAL A 53 12.33 -0.49 -4.63
C VAL A 53 12.04 0.93 -5.10
N ILE A 54 11.07 1.08 -6.01
CA ILE A 54 10.55 2.35 -6.47
C ILE A 54 9.14 2.49 -5.92
N ASP A 55 8.98 3.36 -4.93
CA ASP A 55 7.73 3.57 -4.22
C ASP A 55 7.09 4.89 -4.62
N PHE A 56 5.98 4.83 -5.34
CA PHE A 56 5.31 6.03 -5.87
C PHE A 56 4.58 6.84 -4.79
N ASP A 57 4.42 6.28 -3.59
CA ASP A 57 3.92 7.00 -2.42
C ASP A 57 4.51 6.45 -1.12
N VAL A 58 5.67 6.99 -0.73
CA VAL A 58 6.34 6.54 0.49
C VAL A 58 5.59 6.93 1.76
N SER A 59 4.70 7.94 1.69
CA SER A 59 3.98 8.48 2.84
C SER A 59 4.97 8.69 4.00
N TYR A 60 4.73 8.03 5.15
CA TYR A 60 5.59 8.11 6.34
C TYR A 60 6.64 7.01 6.46
N GLY A 61 6.75 6.11 5.48
CA GLY A 61 7.74 5.04 5.39
C GLY A 61 7.45 3.78 6.20
N PHE A 62 6.23 3.60 6.72
CA PHE A 62 5.90 2.50 7.65
C PHE A 62 5.93 1.11 7.02
N GLN A 63 5.88 1.01 5.69
CA GLN A 63 6.00 -0.26 4.96
C GLN A 63 7.40 -0.87 5.12
N TRP A 64 8.44 -0.06 4.98
CA TRP A 64 9.80 -0.52 4.69
C TRP A 64 10.57 -1.20 5.83
N PRO A 65 10.36 -0.89 7.12
CA PRO A 65 11.05 -1.58 8.21
C PRO A 65 10.93 -3.11 8.18
N SER A 66 9.75 -3.65 7.84
CA SER A 66 9.55 -5.11 7.77
C SER A 66 10.32 -5.77 6.62
N LEU A 67 10.45 -5.09 5.46
CA LEU A 67 11.27 -5.58 4.35
C LEU A 67 12.77 -5.48 4.67
N ILE A 68 13.20 -4.36 5.27
CA ILE A 68 14.58 -4.17 5.76
C ILE A 68 14.97 -5.32 6.67
N GLN A 69 14.15 -5.62 7.68
CA GLN A 69 14.39 -6.73 8.61
C GLN A 69 14.47 -8.07 7.88
N SER A 70 13.50 -8.38 7.01
CA SER A 70 13.45 -9.67 6.29
C SER A 70 14.67 -9.89 5.40
N LEU A 71 15.18 -8.83 4.76
CA LEU A 71 16.41 -8.89 3.98
C LEU A 71 17.63 -9.06 4.88
N SER A 72 17.70 -8.32 5.99
CA SER A 72 18.80 -8.45 6.94
C SER A 72 18.92 -9.83 7.57
N GLU A 73 17.81 -10.51 7.85
CA GLU A 73 17.78 -11.89 8.36
C GLU A 73 18.29 -12.92 7.34
N LYS A 74 18.24 -12.58 6.04
CA LYS A 74 18.78 -13.42 4.96
C LYS A 74 20.25 -13.18 4.66
N ALA A 75 20.76 -12.01 5.00
CA ALA A 75 22.15 -11.67 4.77
C ALA A 75 23.07 -12.50 5.69
N THR A 76 24.21 -12.92 5.17
CA THR A 76 25.24 -13.66 5.93
C THR A 76 26.53 -12.84 6.03
N SER A 77 27.44 -13.22 6.93
CA SER A 77 28.67 -12.46 7.20
C SER A 77 29.61 -12.29 5.98
N GLY A 78 29.41 -13.05 4.91
CA GLY A 78 30.13 -12.91 3.63
C GLY A 78 29.28 -12.43 2.46
N ASN A 79 27.99 -12.15 2.67
CA ASN A 79 27.02 -11.92 1.59
C ASN A 79 26.08 -10.76 1.96
N ARG A 80 26.60 -9.53 1.81
CA ARG A 80 25.88 -8.30 2.16
C ARG A 80 24.82 -8.00 1.11
N ILE A 81 23.60 -7.72 1.58
CA ILE A 81 22.49 -7.33 0.70
C ILE A 81 22.47 -5.81 0.55
N SER A 82 22.21 -5.32 -0.66
CA SER A 82 22.00 -3.91 -0.95
C SER A 82 20.52 -3.64 -1.17
N LEU A 83 19.95 -2.74 -0.37
CA LEU A 83 18.59 -2.24 -0.52
C LEU A 83 18.63 -0.75 -0.83
N ARG A 84 18.09 -0.39 -1.98
CA ARG A 84 17.84 1.01 -2.36
C ARG A 84 16.35 1.26 -2.45
N ILE A 85 15.88 2.34 -1.84
CA ILE A 85 14.49 2.78 -1.97
C ILE A 85 14.47 4.18 -2.58
N THR A 86 13.86 4.31 -3.74
CA THR A 86 13.47 5.61 -4.29
C THR A 86 12.00 5.85 -3.96
N GLY A 87 11.73 6.77 -3.02
CA GLY A 87 10.40 7.07 -2.52
C GLY A 87 9.89 8.42 -3.01
N PHE A 88 8.65 8.45 -3.52
CA PHE A 88 7.97 9.67 -3.92
C PHE A 88 7.02 10.18 -2.83
N GLY A 89 6.95 11.49 -2.64
CA GLY A 89 6.07 12.12 -1.66
C GLY A 89 5.63 13.53 -2.07
N ASN A 90 4.70 14.11 -1.32
CA ASN A 90 4.17 15.46 -1.60
C ASN A 90 4.96 16.59 -0.91
N ASN A 91 5.73 16.25 0.12
CA ASN A 91 6.40 17.22 0.98
C ASN A 91 7.86 16.82 1.21
N MET A 92 8.79 17.73 0.92
CA MET A 92 10.23 17.46 1.08
C MET A 92 10.62 17.25 2.55
N LYS A 93 9.99 18.00 3.46
CA LYS A 93 10.26 17.85 4.90
C LYS A 93 9.88 16.44 5.38
N GLU A 94 8.70 15.94 4.99
CA GLU A 94 8.24 14.58 5.32
C GLU A 94 9.12 13.50 4.69
N LEU A 95 9.61 13.71 3.46
CA LEU A 95 10.57 12.81 2.81
C LEU A 95 11.90 12.73 3.59
N GLN A 96 12.42 13.87 4.05
CA GLN A 96 13.64 13.92 4.87
C GLN A 96 13.45 13.26 6.24
N GLU A 97 12.29 13.44 6.88
CA GLU A 97 11.96 12.77 8.12
C GLU A 97 11.81 11.25 7.94
N THR A 98 11.21 10.83 6.83
CA THR A 98 11.10 9.42 6.44
C THR A 98 12.48 8.81 6.18
N GLU A 99 13.33 9.50 5.44
CA GLU A 99 14.73 9.11 5.22
C GLU A 99 15.46 8.92 6.55
N ALA A 100 15.39 9.92 7.45
CA ALA A 100 16.04 9.86 8.75
C ALA A 100 15.59 8.64 9.58
N ARG A 101 14.28 8.34 9.60
CA ARG A 101 13.73 7.17 10.29
C ARG A 101 14.24 5.86 9.69
N LEU A 102 14.17 5.70 8.37
CA LEU A 102 14.58 4.46 7.70
C LEU A 102 16.09 4.23 7.77
N VAL A 103 16.89 5.27 7.57
CA VAL A 103 18.36 5.21 7.73
C VAL A 103 18.70 4.86 9.17
N SER A 104 18.06 5.48 10.16
CA SER A 104 18.29 5.16 11.56
C SER A 104 17.93 3.71 11.88
N PHE A 105 16.80 3.20 11.38
CA PHE A 105 16.40 1.81 11.57
C PHE A 105 17.39 0.84 10.90
N SER A 106 17.84 1.14 9.68
CA SER A 106 18.76 0.28 8.92
C SER A 106 20.12 0.08 9.59
N LYS A 107 20.60 1.07 10.37
CA LYS A 107 21.86 0.98 11.13
C LYS A 107 21.86 -0.16 12.15
N GLY A 108 20.68 -0.56 12.64
CA GLY A 108 20.54 -1.70 13.56
C GLY A 108 21.00 -3.04 12.97
N PHE A 109 21.07 -3.16 11.65
CA PHE A 109 21.46 -4.39 10.95
C PHE A 109 22.94 -4.41 10.51
N GLY A 110 23.71 -3.39 10.90
CA GLY A 110 25.17 -3.35 10.79
C GLY A 110 25.70 -3.64 9.38
N ASN A 111 26.67 -4.55 9.30
CA ASN A 111 27.39 -4.89 8.06
C ASN A 111 26.60 -5.83 7.13
N HIS A 112 25.41 -6.28 7.51
CA HIS A 112 24.61 -7.24 6.75
C HIS A 112 23.78 -6.57 5.63
N LEU A 113 23.47 -5.28 5.77
CA LEU A 113 22.66 -4.51 4.82
C LEU A 113 23.34 -3.20 4.42
N VAL A 114 23.45 -2.92 3.12
CA VAL A 114 23.69 -1.55 2.61
C VAL A 114 22.31 -0.94 2.36
N PHE A 115 21.98 0.17 3.02
CA PHE A 115 20.72 0.85 2.81
C PHE A 115 20.95 2.23 2.18
N GLU A 116 20.24 2.50 1.08
CA GLU A 116 20.22 3.81 0.42
C GLU A 116 18.76 4.26 0.27
N PHE A 117 18.46 5.51 0.64
CA PHE A 117 17.15 6.12 0.40
C PHE A 117 17.30 7.34 -0.51
N GLN A 118 16.36 7.52 -1.44
CA GLN A 118 16.28 8.70 -2.29
C GLN A 118 14.84 9.23 -2.30
N GLY A 119 14.60 10.35 -1.63
CA GLY A 119 13.31 11.05 -1.65
C GLY A 119 13.16 11.94 -2.89
N LEU A 120 12.03 11.83 -3.58
CA LEU A 120 11.67 12.68 -4.72
C LEU A 120 10.26 13.25 -4.57
N LEU A 121 10.05 14.50 -4.98
CA LEU A 121 8.70 15.06 -5.02
C LEU A 121 7.89 14.44 -6.16
N ARG A 122 6.61 14.18 -5.93
CA ARG A 122 5.67 13.79 -6.99
C ARG A 122 5.64 14.86 -8.09
N GLY A 123 5.53 14.42 -9.34
CA GLY A 123 5.56 15.31 -10.50
C GLY A 123 6.94 15.90 -10.83
N SER A 124 8.00 15.52 -10.10
CA SER A 124 9.36 15.94 -10.43
C SER A 124 9.80 15.40 -11.79
N SER A 125 10.39 16.26 -12.64
CA SER A 125 11.02 15.85 -13.90
C SER A 125 12.18 14.86 -13.72
N ARG A 126 12.69 14.71 -12.49
CA ARG A 126 13.74 13.73 -12.13
C ARG A 126 13.28 12.28 -12.21
N VAL A 127 11.96 12.03 -12.32
CA VAL A 127 11.38 10.70 -12.58
C VAL A 127 12.01 10.05 -13.82
N ILE A 128 12.40 10.86 -14.82
CA ILE A 128 12.98 10.39 -16.09
C ILE A 128 14.40 9.78 -15.89
N ASN A 129 15.03 9.98 -14.73
CA ASN A 129 16.40 9.53 -14.43
C ASN A 129 16.47 8.50 -13.29
N LEU A 130 15.50 7.61 -13.15
CA LEU A 130 15.63 6.44 -12.27
C LEU A 130 16.72 5.51 -12.83
N ARG A 131 17.97 5.73 -12.43
CA ARG A 131 19.10 4.89 -12.84
C ARG A 131 18.91 3.49 -12.28
N LYS A 132 18.58 2.54 -13.17
CA LYS A 132 18.70 1.11 -12.89
C LYS A 132 20.18 0.77 -12.81
N ARG A 133 20.64 0.21 -11.70
CA ARG A 133 22.00 -0.36 -11.62
C ARG A 133 21.99 -1.69 -12.38
N LYS A 134 23.11 -2.05 -13.02
CA LYS A 134 23.21 -3.35 -13.70
C LYS A 134 22.97 -4.46 -12.68
N ASN A 135 22.16 -5.45 -13.09
CA ASN A 135 21.94 -6.68 -12.34
C ASN A 135 21.38 -6.41 -10.92
N GLU A 136 20.35 -5.57 -10.78
CA GLU A 136 19.57 -5.43 -9.53
C GLU A 136 18.12 -5.89 -9.79
N THR A 137 17.48 -6.49 -8.79
CA THR A 137 16.02 -6.70 -8.81
C THR A 137 15.35 -5.35 -8.66
N VAL A 138 14.43 -5.02 -9.57
CA VAL A 138 13.65 -3.77 -9.49
C VAL A 138 12.22 -4.11 -9.14
N ALA A 139 11.75 -3.60 -8.00
CA ALA A 139 10.37 -3.73 -7.56
C ALA A 139 9.68 -2.37 -7.59
N VAL A 140 8.48 -2.30 -8.17
CA VAL A 140 7.67 -1.09 -8.16
C VAL A 140 6.50 -1.28 -7.20
N ASN A 141 6.34 -0.37 -6.25
CA ASN A 141 5.30 -0.37 -5.23
C ASN A 141 4.27 0.72 -5.55
N LEU A 142 3.05 0.30 -5.84
CA LEU A 142 1.90 1.17 -6.15
C LEU A 142 0.83 1.00 -5.06
N VAL A 143 1.17 1.33 -3.82
CA VAL A 143 0.22 1.27 -2.70
C VAL A 143 -0.63 2.53 -2.69
N SER A 144 -1.91 2.41 -3.05
CA SER A 144 -2.91 3.50 -3.11
C SER A 144 -2.57 4.70 -4.01
N TYR A 145 -1.37 4.75 -4.61
CA TYR A 145 -0.92 5.85 -5.46
C TYR A 145 -1.80 6.07 -6.69
N LEU A 146 -2.12 5.02 -7.45
CA LEU A 146 -2.89 5.17 -8.68
C LEU A 146 -4.31 5.70 -8.41
N ASN A 147 -4.86 5.46 -7.22
CA ASN A 147 -6.15 6.02 -6.83
C ASN A 147 -6.07 7.54 -6.71
N THR A 148 -4.90 8.12 -6.40
CA THR A 148 -4.70 9.58 -6.28
C THR A 148 -4.59 10.30 -7.63
N LEU A 149 -4.44 9.56 -8.73
CA LEU A 149 -4.29 10.15 -10.06
C LEU A 149 -5.65 10.50 -10.68
N SER A 150 -5.90 11.80 -10.86
CA SER A 150 -7.06 12.24 -11.62
C SER A 150 -6.89 12.01 -13.11
N GLY A 151 -7.69 11.08 -13.63
CA GLY A 151 -7.90 10.92 -15.07
C GLY A 151 -7.14 9.75 -15.68
N SER A 152 -7.78 9.12 -16.66
CA SER A 152 -7.27 7.90 -17.30
C SER A 152 -5.92 8.11 -18.00
N MET A 153 -5.62 9.33 -18.46
CA MET A 153 -4.36 9.66 -19.12
C MET A 153 -3.18 9.61 -18.16
N LYS A 154 -3.26 10.28 -16.99
CA LYS A 154 -2.20 10.23 -15.96
C LYS A 154 -1.90 8.79 -15.50
N VAL A 155 -2.94 7.97 -15.36
CA VAL A 155 -2.80 6.54 -15.04
C VAL A 155 -2.07 5.80 -16.16
N SER A 156 -2.45 6.02 -17.42
CA SER A 156 -1.82 5.41 -18.59
C SER A 156 -0.35 5.81 -18.71
N ASP A 157 -0.03 7.10 -18.58
CA ASP A 157 1.33 7.61 -18.63
C ASP A 157 2.20 7.01 -17.52
N THR A 158 1.64 6.88 -16.31
CA THR A 158 2.32 6.24 -15.17
C THR A 158 2.61 4.77 -15.45
N LEU A 159 1.62 4.01 -15.93
CA LEU A 159 1.81 2.59 -16.25
C LEU A 159 2.81 2.39 -17.40
N GLY A 160 2.77 3.25 -18.42
CA GLY A 160 3.76 3.25 -19.51
C GLY A 160 5.17 3.56 -19.00
N PHE A 161 5.33 4.54 -18.09
CA PHE A 161 6.60 4.82 -17.44
C PHE A 161 7.07 3.62 -16.60
N VAL A 162 6.21 3.03 -15.77
CA VAL A 162 6.55 1.84 -14.96
C VAL A 162 6.99 0.69 -15.86
N HIS A 163 6.29 0.45 -16.97
CA HIS A 163 6.65 -0.58 -17.93
C HIS A 163 8.04 -0.32 -18.55
N SER A 164 8.36 0.95 -18.85
CA SER A 164 9.68 1.33 -19.40
C SER A 164 10.87 1.05 -18.47
N LEU A 165 10.63 0.89 -17.16
CA LEU A 165 11.65 0.51 -16.18
C LEU A 165 11.99 -0.99 -16.22
N SER A 166 11.16 -1.79 -16.88
CA SER A 166 11.20 -3.26 -16.90
C SER A 166 11.43 -3.85 -15.49
N PRO A 167 10.49 -3.61 -14.55
CA PRO A 167 10.58 -4.12 -13.19
C PRO A 167 10.42 -5.64 -13.16
N SER A 168 11.11 -6.27 -12.22
CA SER A 168 10.96 -7.70 -11.91
C SER A 168 9.58 -7.99 -11.31
N ILE A 169 9.02 -7.03 -10.57
CA ILE A 169 7.67 -7.10 -10.01
C ILE A 169 7.05 -5.70 -9.87
N VAL A 170 5.76 -5.59 -10.15
CA VAL A 170 4.91 -4.46 -9.76
C VAL A 170 3.88 -4.97 -8.76
N VAL A 171 3.85 -4.39 -7.56
CA VAL A 171 2.78 -4.67 -6.59
C VAL A 171 1.79 -3.51 -6.61
N LEU A 172 0.53 -3.84 -6.90
CA LEU A 172 -0.57 -2.89 -6.89
C LEU A 172 -1.46 -3.16 -5.68
N VAL A 173 -1.56 -2.17 -4.79
CA VAL A 173 -2.56 -2.16 -3.72
C VAL A 173 -3.57 -1.06 -3.96
N LYS A 174 -4.84 -1.43 -3.90
CA LYS A 174 -5.94 -0.50 -4.14
C LYS A 174 -7.04 -0.68 -3.12
N GLN A 175 -7.72 0.42 -2.83
CA GLN A 175 -9.01 0.39 -2.19
C GLN A 175 -10.07 -0.12 -3.17
N GLU A 176 -10.96 -0.97 -2.68
CA GLU A 176 -12.05 -1.50 -3.49
C GLU A 176 -13.13 -0.43 -3.72
N GLY A 177 -13.65 -0.38 -4.95
CA GLY A 177 -14.66 0.59 -5.37
C GLY A 177 -15.58 0.04 -6.46
N SER A 178 -16.38 0.91 -7.09
CA SER A 178 -17.52 0.50 -7.94
C SER A 178 -17.23 0.53 -9.45
N ARG A 179 -18.11 -0.14 -10.23
CA ARG A 179 -18.08 -0.21 -11.71
C ARG A 179 -18.48 1.09 -12.40
N SER A 180 -19.25 1.95 -11.73
CA SER A 180 -19.85 3.12 -12.36
C SER A 180 -19.91 4.30 -11.39
N LEU A 181 -18.86 5.11 -11.42
CA LEU A 181 -18.76 6.35 -10.65
C LEU A 181 -19.34 7.56 -11.41
N LYS A 182 -20.14 7.33 -12.47
CA LYS A 182 -20.60 8.38 -13.39
C LYS A 182 -21.55 9.40 -12.74
N THR A 183 -22.23 9.02 -11.67
CA THR A 183 -23.19 9.89 -10.95
C THR A 183 -22.75 10.07 -9.51
N PHE A 184 -22.96 11.27 -8.95
CA PHE A 184 -22.74 11.56 -7.53
C PHE A 184 -23.41 10.54 -6.61
N LEU A 185 -24.68 10.21 -6.83
CA LEU A 185 -25.43 9.29 -5.96
C LEU A 185 -24.79 7.89 -5.86
N SER A 186 -24.32 7.34 -6.98
CA SER A 186 -23.59 6.07 -7.01
C SER A 186 -22.28 6.14 -6.21
N ARG A 187 -21.51 7.23 -6.38
CA ARG A 187 -20.26 7.46 -5.63
C ARG A 187 -20.54 7.58 -4.13
N PHE A 188 -21.50 8.42 -3.77
CA PHE A 188 -21.89 8.65 -2.38
C PHE A 188 -22.34 7.36 -1.69
N THR A 189 -23.22 6.58 -2.33
CA THR A 189 -23.74 5.32 -1.76
C THR A 189 -22.62 4.31 -1.53
N GLU A 190 -21.72 4.17 -2.51
CA GLU A 190 -20.59 3.24 -2.39
C GLU A 190 -19.60 3.65 -1.31
N SER A 191 -19.28 4.94 -1.25
CA SER A 191 -18.43 5.50 -0.20
C SER A 191 -19.08 5.38 1.17
N LEU A 192 -20.40 5.55 1.29
CA LEU A 192 -21.12 5.35 2.54
C LEU A 192 -20.94 3.92 3.06
N HIS A 193 -21.06 2.90 2.20
CA HIS A 193 -20.83 1.52 2.61
C HIS A 193 -19.37 1.25 2.99
N TYR A 194 -18.40 1.84 2.29
CA TYR A 194 -16.98 1.75 2.66
C TYR A 194 -16.72 2.39 4.03
N PHE A 195 -17.15 3.65 4.23
CA PHE A 195 -16.94 4.35 5.49
C PHE A 195 -17.71 3.68 6.63
N ALA A 196 -18.93 3.20 6.41
CA ALA A 196 -19.66 2.42 7.42
C ALA A 196 -18.83 1.21 7.88
N ALA A 197 -18.24 0.44 6.95
CA ALA A 197 -17.38 -0.68 7.29
C ALA A 197 -16.10 -0.25 8.03
N MET A 198 -15.47 0.87 7.64
CA MET A 198 -14.30 1.40 8.35
C MET A 198 -14.63 1.85 9.77
N PHE A 199 -15.72 2.60 9.97
CA PHE A 199 -16.17 3.05 11.29
C PHE A 199 -16.59 1.89 12.18
N ASP A 200 -17.32 0.91 11.64
CA ASP A 200 -17.71 -0.32 12.35
C ASP A 200 -16.47 -1.14 12.77
N SER A 201 -15.45 -1.21 11.90
CA SER A 201 -14.19 -1.86 12.25
C SER A 201 -13.40 -1.13 13.34
N LEU A 202 -13.53 0.20 13.43
CA LEU A 202 -12.91 0.99 14.51
C LEU A 202 -13.67 0.82 15.83
N ASP A 203 -14.99 0.62 15.77
CA ASP A 203 -15.82 0.32 16.94
C ASP A 203 -15.43 -1.00 17.60
N ASP A 204 -15.12 -2.01 16.78
CA ASP A 204 -14.61 -3.30 17.25
C ASP A 204 -13.18 -3.20 17.82
N CYS A 205 -12.34 -2.32 17.26
CA CYS A 205 -10.95 -2.16 17.69
C CYS A 205 -10.77 -1.23 18.91
N LEU A 206 -11.67 -0.24 19.12
CA LEU A 206 -11.46 0.85 20.07
C LEU A 206 -12.75 1.27 20.79
N PRO A 207 -12.69 1.56 22.11
CA PRO A 207 -13.81 2.15 22.83
C PRO A 207 -14.29 3.46 22.19
N LEU A 208 -15.59 3.76 22.32
CA LEU A 208 -16.21 4.99 21.82
C LEU A 208 -15.46 6.26 22.29
N GLU A 209 -14.95 6.24 23.52
CA GLU A 209 -14.33 7.40 24.17
C GLU A 209 -12.85 7.56 23.83
N SER A 210 -12.31 6.70 22.94
CA SER A 210 -10.91 6.72 22.54
C SER A 210 -10.57 7.99 21.75
N THR A 211 -9.56 8.71 22.24
CA THR A 211 -9.02 9.89 21.55
C THR A 211 -8.38 9.54 20.20
N GLU A 212 -7.81 8.34 20.10
CA GLU A 212 -7.24 7.77 18.88
C GLU A 212 -8.33 7.48 17.86
N ARG A 213 -9.44 6.86 18.28
CA ARG A 213 -10.60 6.64 17.42
C ARG A 213 -11.12 7.95 16.85
N LEU A 214 -11.37 8.93 17.71
CA LEU A 214 -11.84 10.25 17.29
C LEU A 214 -10.86 10.92 16.32
N ARG A 215 -9.55 10.77 16.55
CA ARG A 215 -8.50 11.30 15.66
C ARG A 215 -8.54 10.64 14.29
N ILE A 216 -8.62 9.30 14.23
CA ILE A 216 -8.73 8.55 12.97
C ILE A 216 -9.99 8.98 12.21
N GLU A 217 -11.14 8.95 12.87
CA GLU A 217 -12.44 9.27 12.27
C GLU A 217 -12.47 10.71 11.74
N LYS A 218 -11.98 11.68 12.51
CA LYS A 218 -12.05 13.10 12.14
C LYS A 218 -10.97 13.52 11.15
N LYS A 219 -9.72 13.09 11.36
CA LYS A 219 -8.56 13.63 10.64
C LYS A 219 -8.18 12.79 9.42
N LEU A 220 -8.46 11.49 9.43
CA LEU A 220 -8.20 10.61 8.30
C LEU A 220 -9.47 10.34 7.48
N LEU A 221 -10.44 9.63 8.07
CA LEU A 221 -11.67 9.25 7.35
C LEU A 221 -12.50 10.48 6.96
N GLY A 222 -12.61 11.46 7.84
CA GLY A 222 -13.30 12.72 7.56
C GLY A 222 -12.67 13.54 6.42
N LYS A 223 -11.34 13.52 6.29
CA LYS A 223 -10.64 14.13 5.14
C LYS A 223 -10.98 13.40 3.85
N GLU A 224 -10.97 12.06 3.86
CA GLU A 224 -11.38 11.25 2.70
C GLU A 224 -12.84 11.48 2.31
N ILE A 225 -13.76 11.55 3.28
CA ILE A 225 -15.17 11.87 3.06
C ILE A 225 -15.31 13.25 2.40
N LYS A 226 -14.63 14.27 2.93
CA LYS A 226 -14.65 15.63 2.38
C LYS A 226 -14.12 15.67 0.94
N SER A 227 -13.02 14.97 0.67
CA SER A 227 -12.46 14.85 -0.68
C SER A 227 -13.48 14.19 -1.63
N MET A 228 -14.14 13.12 -1.21
CA MET A 228 -15.16 12.45 -2.02
C MET A 228 -16.36 13.36 -2.33
N LEU A 229 -16.84 14.13 -1.36
CA LEU A 229 -17.97 15.05 -1.54
C LEU A 229 -17.63 16.21 -2.49
N ASN A 230 -16.37 16.67 -2.49
CA ASN A 230 -15.90 17.76 -3.33
C ASN A 230 -15.55 17.35 -4.78
N TYR A 231 -15.75 16.08 -5.14
CA TYR A 231 -15.32 15.51 -6.43
C TYR A 231 -15.84 16.21 -7.68
N ASP A 232 -17.06 16.77 -7.66
CA ASP A 232 -17.62 17.47 -8.83
C ASP A 232 -17.25 18.96 -8.87
N MET A 233 -16.46 19.45 -7.91
CA MET A 233 -15.97 20.83 -7.95
C MET A 233 -14.78 20.95 -8.90
N GLU A 234 -14.87 21.89 -9.84
CA GLU A 234 -13.82 22.15 -10.82
C GLU A 234 -12.47 22.41 -10.12
N GLY A 235 -11.41 21.74 -10.59
CA GLY A 235 -10.04 21.93 -10.11
C GLY A 235 -9.63 21.07 -8.89
N VAL A 236 -10.50 20.20 -8.36
CA VAL A 236 -10.14 19.29 -7.26
C VAL A 236 -9.74 17.91 -7.81
N ASP A 237 -8.48 17.52 -7.61
CA ASP A 237 -8.01 16.17 -7.92
C ASP A 237 -8.52 15.19 -6.84
N CYS A 238 -9.60 14.44 -7.13
CA CYS A 238 -10.20 13.50 -6.18
C CYS A 238 -9.91 12.04 -6.52
N PRO A 239 -9.65 11.18 -5.51
CA PRO A 239 -9.34 9.79 -5.75
C PRO A 239 -10.46 9.01 -6.46
N LYS A 240 -10.09 8.12 -7.39
CA LYS A 240 -11.03 7.23 -8.09
C LYS A 240 -10.83 5.78 -7.68
N TYR A 241 -11.82 5.22 -7.00
CA TYR A 241 -11.81 3.82 -6.58
C TYR A 241 -12.52 2.95 -7.61
N GLU A 242 -11.74 2.29 -8.47
CA GLU A 242 -12.24 1.38 -9.51
C GLU A 242 -12.15 -0.11 -9.07
N ARG A 243 -13.03 -0.94 -9.63
CA ARG A 243 -13.01 -2.40 -9.41
C ARG A 243 -11.73 -3.06 -9.93
N MET A 244 -11.47 -4.25 -9.41
CA MET A 244 -10.29 -5.04 -9.77
C MET A 244 -10.22 -5.38 -11.26
N GLU A 245 -11.35 -5.65 -11.89
CA GLU A 245 -11.40 -5.99 -13.31
C GLU A 245 -10.93 -4.81 -14.19
N THR A 246 -11.26 -3.58 -13.79
CA THR A 246 -10.80 -2.37 -14.48
C THR A 246 -9.30 -2.20 -14.36
N TRP A 247 -8.74 -2.39 -13.16
CA TRP A 247 -7.30 -2.32 -12.94
C TRP A 247 -6.56 -3.43 -13.66
N LYS A 248 -7.09 -4.66 -13.65
CA LYS A 248 -6.55 -5.79 -14.42
C LYS A 248 -6.44 -5.45 -15.90
N ALA A 249 -7.52 -4.97 -16.52
CA ALA A 249 -7.51 -4.55 -17.92
C ALA A 249 -6.50 -3.42 -18.18
N ARG A 250 -6.39 -2.43 -17.27
CA ARG A 250 -5.37 -1.36 -17.40
C ARG A 250 -3.95 -1.90 -17.35
N MET A 251 -3.65 -2.81 -16.43
CA MET A 251 -2.33 -3.44 -16.31
C MET A 251 -2.01 -4.27 -17.57
N GLU A 252 -2.93 -5.13 -18.01
CA GLU A 252 -2.76 -5.97 -19.20
C GLU A 252 -2.56 -5.13 -20.47
N ASN A 253 -3.30 -4.03 -20.63
CA ASN A 253 -3.14 -3.11 -21.75
C ASN A 253 -1.80 -2.38 -21.80
N HIS A 254 -1.04 -2.36 -20.68
CA HIS A 254 0.30 -1.77 -20.61
C HIS A 254 1.40 -2.82 -20.55
N GLY A 255 1.13 -4.06 -21.00
CA GLY A 255 2.15 -5.11 -21.12
C GLY A 255 2.48 -5.82 -19.81
N PHE A 256 1.62 -5.74 -18.79
CA PHE A 256 1.80 -6.50 -17.55
C PHE A 256 0.98 -7.78 -17.55
N VAL A 257 1.53 -8.84 -16.96
CA VAL A 257 0.81 -10.10 -16.71
C VAL A 257 0.66 -10.32 -15.20
N GLY A 258 -0.57 -10.67 -14.81
CA GLY A 258 -0.90 -10.94 -13.41
C GLY A 258 -0.22 -12.21 -12.89
N ARG A 259 0.47 -12.08 -11.77
CA ARG A 259 1.17 -13.16 -11.08
C ARG A 259 0.26 -13.75 -10.01
N LYS A 260 0.28 -15.09 -9.87
CA LYS A 260 -0.39 -15.74 -8.74
C LYS A 260 0.31 -15.33 -7.44
N ILE A 261 -0.45 -14.90 -6.45
CA ILE A 261 0.09 -14.57 -5.14
C ILE A 261 0.47 -15.88 -4.42
N SER A 262 1.62 -15.88 -3.75
CA SER A 262 2.11 -17.08 -3.07
C SER A 262 1.29 -17.43 -1.82
N SER A 263 1.39 -18.68 -1.40
CA SER A 263 0.81 -19.11 -0.11
C SER A 263 1.45 -18.40 1.08
N LYS A 264 2.72 -17.96 0.99
CA LYS A 264 3.38 -17.20 2.07
C LYS A 264 2.70 -15.85 2.29
N CYS A 265 2.36 -15.13 1.22
CA CYS A 265 1.56 -13.90 1.29
C CYS A 265 0.20 -14.14 1.98
N VAL A 266 -0.52 -15.19 1.60
CA VAL A 266 -1.82 -15.56 2.20
C VAL A 266 -1.67 -15.89 3.69
N ILE A 267 -0.67 -16.71 4.04
CA ILE A 267 -0.40 -17.13 5.42
C ILE A 267 -0.05 -15.92 6.28
N GLN A 268 0.81 -15.03 5.79
CA GLN A 268 1.21 -13.82 6.50
C GLN A 268 0.02 -12.89 6.74
N ALA A 269 -0.84 -12.70 5.73
CA ALA A 269 -2.06 -11.90 5.87
C ALA A 269 -3.02 -12.51 6.90
N LYS A 270 -3.21 -13.84 6.89
CA LYS A 270 -4.05 -14.53 7.89
C LYS A 270 -3.44 -14.47 9.29
N LEU A 271 -2.12 -14.58 9.42
CA LEU A 271 -1.41 -14.49 10.71
C LEU A 271 -1.52 -13.07 11.29
N LEU A 272 -1.42 -12.03 10.47
CA LEU A 272 -1.66 -10.65 10.87
C LEU A 272 -3.03 -10.49 11.54
N LEU A 273 -4.09 -11.03 10.94
CA LEU A 273 -5.43 -10.97 11.53
C LEU A 273 -5.48 -11.73 12.87
N LYS A 274 -4.92 -12.94 12.93
CA LYS A 274 -4.89 -13.74 14.17
C LYS A 274 -4.18 -13.02 15.33
N MET A 275 -3.07 -12.34 15.06
CA MET A 275 -2.34 -11.58 16.08
C MET A 275 -3.13 -10.37 16.59
N ARG A 276 -4.00 -9.81 15.74
CA ARG A 276 -4.84 -8.65 16.09
C ARG A 276 -6.11 -9.05 16.84
N THR A 277 -6.66 -10.23 16.56
CA THR A 277 -7.89 -10.75 17.19
C THR A 277 -7.71 -11.27 18.63
N HIS A 278 -6.56 -11.08 19.26
CA HIS A 278 -6.29 -11.56 20.64
C HIS A 278 -7.16 -10.93 21.75
N TYR A 279 -8.16 -10.09 21.40
CA TYR A 279 -9.19 -9.61 22.32
C TYR A 279 -10.48 -10.45 22.37
N TYR A 280 -10.66 -11.50 21.54
CA TYR A 280 -11.80 -12.42 21.66
C TYR A 280 -11.42 -13.89 21.40
N PRO A 281 -11.89 -14.86 22.21
CA PRO A 281 -11.56 -16.26 22.02
C PRO A 281 -12.29 -16.86 20.81
N LEU A 282 -11.48 -17.44 19.93
CA LEU A 282 -11.72 -18.52 18.97
C LEU A 282 -13.17 -19.05 18.91
N GLN A 283 -13.90 -18.66 17.87
CA GLN A 283 -14.78 -19.60 17.19
C GLN A 283 -14.13 -19.98 15.86
N PHE A 284 -13.69 -21.23 15.78
CA PHE A 284 -13.41 -21.89 14.50
C PHE A 284 -14.75 -22.14 13.81
N GLU A 285 -15.35 -21.10 13.24
CA GLU A 285 -16.46 -21.27 12.32
C GLU A 285 -16.19 -20.44 11.06
N GLU A 286 -16.01 -21.15 9.95
CA GLU A 286 -15.88 -20.59 8.62
C GLU A 286 -17.18 -19.92 8.13
N GLU A 287 -18.26 -19.89 8.92
CA GLU A 287 -19.58 -19.45 8.45
C GLU A 287 -20.30 -18.39 9.31
N GLY A 288 -19.74 -17.93 10.43
CA GLY A 288 -20.42 -16.91 11.25
C GLY A 288 -19.50 -16.18 12.21
N GLY A 289 -19.05 -14.98 11.85
CA GLY A 289 -18.23 -14.16 12.77
C GLY A 289 -17.89 -12.81 12.14
N GLY A 290 -18.45 -11.74 12.70
CA GLY A 290 -18.12 -10.37 12.28
C GLY A 290 -16.61 -10.10 12.40
N GLY A 291 -16.08 -9.20 11.58
CA GLY A 291 -14.67 -8.83 11.68
C GLY A 291 -13.91 -8.77 10.36
N PHE A 292 -12.59 -8.57 10.48
CA PHE A 292 -11.67 -8.61 9.35
C PHE A 292 -11.51 -10.02 8.77
N ARG A 293 -11.46 -10.13 7.44
CA ARG A 293 -11.28 -11.39 6.70
C ARG A 293 -10.31 -11.22 5.54
N VAL A 294 -9.57 -12.29 5.23
CA VAL A 294 -8.71 -12.36 4.02
C VAL A 294 -9.37 -13.30 3.01
N SER A 295 -9.55 -12.85 1.77
CA SER A 295 -10.08 -13.67 0.68
C SER A 295 -9.14 -13.68 -0.52
N GLU A 296 -8.95 -14.85 -1.12
CA GLU A 296 -8.27 -15.02 -2.40
C GLU A 296 -9.30 -14.91 -3.53
N ARG A 297 -8.96 -14.18 -4.60
CA ARG A 297 -9.82 -13.94 -5.77
C ARG A 297 -9.01 -14.05 -7.06
N ASP A 298 -9.71 -14.06 -8.20
CA ASP A 298 -9.13 -14.18 -9.55
C ASP A 298 -8.09 -15.32 -9.64
N GLU A 299 -8.51 -16.54 -9.26
CA GLU A 299 -7.67 -17.75 -9.29
C GLU A 299 -6.38 -17.65 -8.42
N GLY A 300 -6.43 -16.81 -7.38
CA GLY A 300 -5.30 -16.56 -6.49
C GLY A 300 -4.35 -15.46 -6.96
N ARG A 301 -4.70 -14.70 -8.01
CA ARG A 301 -3.92 -13.51 -8.44
C ARG A 301 -4.17 -12.28 -7.57
N VAL A 302 -5.23 -12.31 -6.75
CA VAL A 302 -5.63 -11.18 -5.90
C VAL A 302 -5.89 -11.68 -4.48
N ILE A 303 -5.36 -10.97 -3.49
CA ILE A 303 -5.74 -11.13 -2.08
C ILE A 303 -6.45 -9.86 -1.62
N SER A 304 -7.58 -10.01 -0.95
CA SER A 304 -8.39 -8.90 -0.45
C SER A 304 -8.58 -8.97 1.05
N LEU A 305 -8.44 -7.81 1.71
CA LEU A 305 -8.89 -7.60 3.08
C LEU A 305 -10.32 -7.08 3.03
N GLY A 306 -11.22 -7.74 3.76
CA GLY A 306 -12.58 -7.29 3.96
C GLY A 306 -12.92 -7.10 5.42
N TRP A 307 -13.95 -6.29 5.67
CA TRP A 307 -14.68 -6.23 6.93
C TRP A 307 -16.06 -6.82 6.70
N GLN A 308 -16.40 -7.89 7.43
CA GLN A 308 -17.59 -8.70 7.18
C GLN A 308 -17.66 -9.13 5.70
N ASN A 309 -18.75 -8.79 4.99
CA ASN A 309 -18.96 -9.13 3.58
C ASN A 309 -18.42 -8.07 2.61
N ARG A 310 -17.74 -7.02 3.11
CA ARG A 310 -17.29 -5.88 2.32
C ARG A 310 -15.78 -5.88 2.16
N TYR A 311 -15.30 -5.92 0.92
CA TYR A 311 -13.87 -5.72 0.66
C TYR A 311 -13.47 -4.26 0.84
N LEU A 312 -12.33 -4.06 1.51
CA LEU A 312 -11.76 -2.75 1.80
C LEU A 312 -10.54 -2.49 0.91
N LEU A 313 -9.61 -3.45 0.87
CA LEU A 313 -8.35 -3.37 0.13
C LEU A 313 -8.11 -4.63 -0.68
N SER A 314 -7.40 -4.49 -1.80
CA SER A 314 -6.91 -5.61 -2.59
C SER A 314 -5.46 -5.41 -3.00
N VAL A 315 -4.70 -6.49 -2.96
CA VAL A 315 -3.31 -6.59 -3.37
C VAL A 315 -3.22 -7.54 -4.56
N SER A 316 -2.47 -7.13 -5.58
CA SER A 316 -2.14 -7.94 -6.76
C SER A 316 -0.69 -7.72 -7.17
N ALA A 317 -0.07 -8.74 -7.73
CA ALA A 317 1.31 -8.71 -8.21
C ALA A 317 1.35 -8.90 -9.72
N TRP A 318 2.26 -8.21 -10.40
CA TRP A 318 2.35 -8.17 -11.85
C TRP A 318 3.81 -8.23 -12.29
N GLN A 319 4.04 -8.78 -13.48
CA GLN A 319 5.35 -8.81 -14.12
C GLN A 319 5.25 -8.16 -15.51
N SER A 320 6.29 -7.45 -15.93
CA SER A 320 6.39 -6.94 -17.31
C SER A 320 6.65 -8.08 -18.29
N LEU A 321 5.97 -8.04 -19.44
CA LEU A 321 6.18 -8.95 -20.57
C LEU A 321 7.46 -8.67 -21.35
#